data_AF-A0AB33KBR2-F1
#
_entry.id   AF-A0AB33KBR2-F1
#
_cell.length_a   1.000
_cell.length_b   1.000
_cell.length_c   1.000
_cell.angle_alpha   90.00
_cell.angle_beta   90.00
_cell.angle_gamma   90.00
#
_symmetry.space_group_name_H-M   'P 1'
#
loop_
_entity.id
_entity.type
_entity.pdbx_description
1 polymer ?
#
loop_
_entity_poly.entity_id
_entity_poly.type
_entity_poly.pdbx_seq_one_letter_code
_entity_poly.pdbx_strand_id
1 'polypeptide(L)' 'MPAEAAARRHGLDTRAIHVEVGRRKMVGGQEDMITDIALDLAAAASAG' A
#
# COMPACT_ATOMS: atom_id res chain seq x y z
N MET A 1 11.06 4.32 -4.09
CA MET A 1 10.47 4.39 -2.73
C MET A 1 9.79 3.06 -2.38
N PRO A 2 9.61 2.69 -1.10
CA PRO A 2 8.95 1.43 -0.71
C PRO A 2 7.51 1.31 -1.25
N ALA A 3 6.76 2.41 -1.30
CA ALA A 3 5.41 2.43 -1.89
C ALA A 3 5.40 2.14 -3.40
N GLU A 4 6.31 2.73 -4.17
CA GLU A 4 6.41 2.46 -5.62
C GLU A 4 6.82 1.01 -5.91
N ALA A 5 7.72 0.45 -5.10
CA ALA A 5 8.16 -0.94 -5.26
C ALA A 5 7.01 -1.92 -4.96
N ALA A 6 6.25 -1.69 -3.90
CA ALA A 6 5.08 -2.49 -3.54
C ALA A 6 3.97 -2.35 -4.60
N ALA A 7 3.66 -1.13 -5.03
CA ALA A 7 2.72 -0.85 -6.11
C ALA A 7 3.06 -1.64 -7.38
N ARG A 8 4.32 -1.60 -7.83
CA ARG A 8 4.77 -2.34 -9.01
C ARG A 8 4.71 -3.86 -8.84
N ARG A 9 5.00 -4.39 -7.65
CA ARG A 9 4.91 -5.85 -7.39
C ARG A 9 3.47 -6.37 -7.40
N HIS A 10 2.53 -5.54 -6.94
CA HIS A 10 1.12 -5.94 -6.79
C HIS A 10 0.21 -5.39 -7.89
N GLY A 11 0.75 -4.67 -8.88
CA GLY A 11 -0.03 -4.07 -9.96
C GLY A 11 -0.97 -2.96 -9.49
N LEU A 12 -0.63 -2.30 -8.38
CA LEU A 12 -1.45 -1.25 -7.77
C LEU A 12 -0.96 0.14 -8.17
N ASP A 13 -1.85 1.13 -8.03
CA ASP A 13 -1.46 2.52 -8.16
C ASP A 13 -0.71 2.99 -6.90
N THR A 14 0.43 3.66 -7.07
CA THR A 14 1.23 4.17 -5.94
C THR A 14 0.46 5.22 -5.13
N ARG A 15 -0.43 6.01 -5.75
CA ARG A 15 -1.31 6.93 -5.02
C ARG A 15 -2.25 6.20 -4.08
N ALA A 16 -2.79 5.03 -4.48
CA ALA A 16 -3.69 4.26 -3.62
C ALA A 16 -2.99 3.89 -2.30
N ILE A 17 -1.73 3.48 -2.39
CA ILE A 17 -0.90 3.19 -1.22
C ILE A 17 -0.70 4.45 -0.35
N HIS A 18 -0.34 5.60 -0.94
CA HIS A 18 -0.14 6.83 -0.17
C HIS A 18 -1.42 7.36 0.49
N VAL A 19 -2.56 7.24 -0.19
CA VAL A 19 -3.87 7.61 0.37
C VAL A 19 -4.21 6.71 1.56
N GLU A 20 -3.98 5.40 1.46
CA GLU A 20 -4.27 4.47 2.54
C GLU A 20 -3.31 4.65 3.73
N VAL A 21 -2.03 4.91 3.48
CA VAL A 21 -1.06 5.29 4.52
C VAL A 21 -1.53 6.53 5.28
N GLY A 22 -2.02 7.54 4.57
CA GLY A 22 -2.59 8.76 5.16
C GLY A 22 -3.87 8.49 5.95
N ARG A 23 -4.77 7.64 5.40
CA ARG A 23 -6.01 7.22 6.06
C ARG A 23 -5.75 6.47 7.37
N ARG A 24 -4.75 5.59 7.39
CA ARG A 24 -4.33 4.81 8.57
C ARG A 24 -3.52 5.63 9.58
N LYS A 25 -3.27 6.93 9.30
CA LYS A 25 -2.49 7.85 10.15
C LYS A 25 -1.12 7.29 10.53
N MET A 26 -0.49 6.57 9.60
CA MET A 26 0.78 5.92 9.85
C MET A 26 1.91 6.95 9.84
N VAL A 27 2.59 7.10 10.98
CA VAL A 27 3.81 7.92 11.13
C VAL A 27 5.04 7.07 10.83
N GLY A 28 6.05 7.68 10.18
CA GLY A 28 7.26 6.99 9.70
C GLY A 28 8.01 6.24 10.82
N GLY A 29 8.51 5.04 10.51
CA GLY A 29 9.14 4.11 11.46
C GLY A 29 8.62 2.67 11.34
N GLN A 30 7.53 2.47 10.60
CA GLN A 30 6.95 1.15 10.30
C GLN A 30 7.03 0.90 8.79
N GLU A 31 8.25 0.78 8.27
CA GLU A 31 8.51 0.57 6.85
C GLU A 31 7.90 -0.74 6.31
N ASP A 32 7.66 -1.72 7.21
CA ASP A 32 7.00 -2.99 6.91
C ASP A 32 5.50 -2.85 6.56
N MET A 33 4.83 -1.77 7.01
CA MET A 33 3.39 -1.61 6.80
C MET A 33 3.00 -1.24 5.37
N ILE A 34 3.92 -0.76 4.54
CA ILE A 34 3.61 -0.43 3.14
C ILE A 34 3.32 -1.70 2.33
N THR A 35 4.06 -2.78 2.61
CA THR A 35 3.83 -4.08 1.98
C THR A 35 2.48 -4.65 2.40
N ASP A 36 2.14 -4.53 3.69
CA ASP A 36 0.84 -4.96 4.23
C ASP A 36 -0.33 -4.21 3.58
N ILE A 37 -0.23 -2.88 3.44
CA ILE A 37 -1.22 -2.07 2.72
C ILE A 37 -1.36 -2.50 1.26
N ALA A 38 -0.25 -2.78 0.58
CA ALA A 38 -0.29 -3.23 -0.80
C ALA A 38 -0.96 -4.61 -0.93
N LEU A 39 -0.73 -5.53 0.02
CA LEU A 39 -1.42 -6.82 0.06
C LEU A 39 -2.92 -6.66 0.30
N ASP A 40 -3.32 -5.79 1.23
CA ASP A 40 -4.71 -5.52 1.56
C ASP A 40 -5.47 -4.88 0.37
N LEU A 41 -4.86 -3.89 -0.29
CA LEU A 41 -5.41 -3.26 -1.49
C LEU A 41 -5.52 -4.25 -2.67
N ALA A 42 -4.52 -5.12 -2.86
CA ALA A 42 -4.56 -6.15 -3.91
C ALA A 42 -5.63 -7.21 -3.63
N ALA A 43 -5.80 -7.62 -2.37
CA ALA A 43 -6.84 -8.55 -1.95
C ALA A 43 -8.23 -7.93 -2.16
N ALA A 44 -8.42 -6.67 -1.77
CA ALA A 44 -9.67 -5.93 -1.97
C ALA A 44 -10.03 -5.77 -3.45
N ALA A 45 -9.04 -5.52 -4.33
CA ALA A 45 -9.25 -5.41 -5.77
C ALA A 45 -9.62 -6.74 -6.45
N SER A 46 -9.28 -7.88 -5.84
CA SER A 46 -9.56 -9.22 -6.39
C SER A 46 -10.89 -9.81 -5.88
N ALA A 47 -11.52 -9.18 -4.89
CA ALA A 47 -12.74 -9.64 -4.23
C ALA A 47 -14.03 -9.04 -4.82
N GLY A 48 -13.94 -8.27 -5.91
CA GLY A 48 -15.07 -7.70 -6.65
C GLY A 48 -15.09 -8.18 -8.10
#